data_AF-A0A952H9P2-F1
#
_entry.id   AF-A0A952H9P2-F1
#
_cell.length_a   1.000
_cell.length_b   1.000
_cell.length_c   1.000
_cell.angle_alpha   90.00
_cell.angle_beta   90.00
_cell.angle_gamma   90.00
#
_symmetry.space_group_name_H-M   'P 1'
#
loop_
_entity.id
_entity.type
_entity.pdbx_description
1 polymer ?
#
loop_
_entity_poly.entity_id
_entity_poly.type
_entity_poly.pdbx_seq_one_letter_code
_entity_poly.pdbx_strand_id
1 'polypeptide(L)'
;ASFQETTRVLTQAAMEGKSDPLVGLKENVIIGQLIPAGTGLHKYRNVTVEATEEAKAERYPNRIFTDDSVFSESDLSFVDFDSFSSDDFTPGTYN
;
A
#
# COMPACT_ATOMS: atom_id res chain seq x y z
N ALA A 1 23.16 -19.23 -10.16
CA ALA A 1 23.55 -19.44 -11.57
C ALA A 1 22.95 -18.35 -12.48
N SER A 2 23.36 -17.07 -12.35
CA SER A 2 22.62 -15.96 -13.00
C SER A 2 23.44 -15.06 -13.93
N PHE A 3 24.74 -15.29 -14.12
CA PHE A 3 25.58 -14.42 -14.95
C PHE A 3 26.28 -15.15 -16.09
N GLN A 4 26.98 -16.25 -15.83
CA GLN A 4 27.70 -17.04 -16.85
C GLN A 4 27.78 -18.51 -16.43
N GLU A 5 28.12 -19.39 -17.38
CA GLU A 5 28.35 -20.83 -17.17
C GLU A 5 27.23 -21.56 -16.40
N THR A 6 25.96 -21.24 -16.68
CA THR A 6 24.79 -21.71 -15.94
C THR A 6 24.72 -23.23 -15.80
N THR A 7 24.99 -23.99 -16.86
CA THR A 7 24.96 -25.46 -16.83
C THR A 7 25.97 -26.02 -15.84
N ARG A 8 27.21 -25.51 -15.84
CA ARG A 8 28.28 -25.97 -14.96
C ARG A 8 28.00 -25.63 -13.49
N VAL A 9 27.49 -24.42 -13.24
CA VAL A 9 27.16 -23.97 -11.88
C VAL A 9 25.99 -24.77 -11.29
N LEU A 10 24.99 -25.11 -12.11
CA LEU A 10 23.85 -25.91 -11.67
C LEU A 10 24.22 -27.38 -11.42
N THR A 11 25.05 -27.98 -12.28
CA THR A 11 25.50 -29.37 -12.08
C THR A 11 26.33 -29.52 -10.82
N GLN A 12 27.28 -28.61 -10.59
CA GLN A 12 28.10 -28.64 -9.38
C GLN A 12 27.25 -28.44 -8.10
N ALA A 13 26.32 -27.48 -8.11
CA ALA A 13 25.43 -27.24 -6.97
C ALA A 13 24.51 -28.44 -6.67
N ALA A 14 24.00 -29.13 -7.70
CA ALA A 14 23.20 -30.34 -7.54
C ALA A 14 24.03 -31.52 -7.01
N MET A 15 25.26 -31.70 -7.50
CA MET A 15 26.16 -32.76 -7.01
C MET A 15 26.58 -32.54 -5.55
N GLU A 16 26.81 -31.29 -5.14
CA GLU A 16 27.18 -30.93 -3.78
C GLU A 16 25.98 -30.82 -2.83
N GLY A 17 24.74 -30.92 -3.33
CA GLY A 17 23.52 -30.74 -2.54
C GLY A 17 23.40 -29.34 -1.93
N LYS A 18 23.92 -28.32 -2.63
CA LYS A 18 24.05 -26.97 -2.10
C LYS A 18 22.70 -26.26 -1.99
N SER A 19 22.36 -25.80 -0.78
CA SER A 19 21.18 -24.97 -0.54
C SER A 19 21.53 -23.48 -0.68
N ASP A 20 20.67 -22.72 -1.37
CA ASP A 20 20.79 -21.27 -1.49
C ASP A 20 19.98 -20.59 -0.35
N PRO A 21 20.61 -19.76 0.50
CA PRO A 21 19.92 -19.09 1.59
C PRO A 21 19.10 -17.87 1.16
N LEU A 22 19.07 -17.49 -0.12
CA LEU A 22 18.21 -16.42 -0.70
C LEU A 22 18.40 -15.02 -0.09
N VAL A 23 19.57 -14.74 0.47
CA VAL A 23 19.83 -13.48 1.20
C VAL A 23 20.22 -12.34 0.25
N GLY A 24 20.70 -12.66 -0.96
CA GLY A 24 21.24 -11.66 -1.87
C GLY A 24 20.18 -10.97 -2.73
N LEU A 25 20.64 -9.98 -3.49
CA LEU A 25 19.76 -9.16 -4.32
C LEU A 25 19.24 -9.94 -5.53
N LYS A 26 20.10 -10.72 -6.20
CA LYS A 26 19.72 -11.44 -7.42
C LYS A 26 18.76 -12.57 -7.11
N GLU A 27 18.97 -13.30 -6.02
CA GLU A 27 18.11 -14.41 -5.60
C GLU A 27 16.68 -13.91 -5.32
N ASN A 28 16.56 -12.81 -4.57
CA ASN A 28 15.26 -12.21 -4.26
C ASN A 28 14.54 -11.67 -5.50
N VAL A 29 15.27 -11.07 -6.45
CA VAL A 29 14.70 -10.65 -7.74
C VAL A 29 14.18 -11.84 -8.54
N ILE A 30 14.93 -12.95 -8.60
CA ILE A 30 14.54 -14.14 -9.36
C ILE A 30 13.28 -14.79 -8.79
N ILE A 31 13.11 -14.77 -7.46
CA ILE A 31 11.95 -15.37 -6.77
C ILE A 31 10.74 -14.41 -6.72
N GLY A 32 10.97 -13.11 -6.90
CA GLY A 32 9.93 -12.08 -6.81
C GLY A 32 9.66 -11.58 -5.39
N GLN A 33 10.62 -11.74 -4.47
CA GLN A 33 10.56 -11.16 -3.13
C GLN A 33 11.19 -9.75 -3.11
N LEU A 34 10.81 -8.93 -2.13
CA LEU A 34 11.41 -7.61 -1.93
C LEU A 34 12.92 -7.73 -1.74
N ILE A 35 13.69 -6.99 -2.54
CA ILE A 35 15.14 -6.96 -2.45
C ILE A 35 15.59 -6.41 -1.08
N PRO A 36 16.73 -6.89 -0.53
CA PRO A 36 17.26 -6.42 0.75
C PRO A 36 17.97 -5.05 0.61
N ALA A 37 17.34 -4.10 -0.07
CA ALA A 37 17.86 -2.75 -0.31
C ALA A 37 16.72 -1.73 -0.38
N GLY A 38 17.02 -0.47 -0.04
CA GLY A 38 16.03 0.61 -0.07
C GLY A 38 14.80 0.29 0.77
N THR A 39 13.61 0.43 0.19
CA THR A 39 12.31 0.17 0.84
C THR A 39 12.09 -1.29 1.22
N GLY A 40 12.87 -2.23 0.66
CA GLY A 40 12.80 -3.64 1.02
C GLY A 40 13.51 -4.01 2.33
N LEU A 41 14.28 -3.08 2.93
CA LEU A 41 14.85 -3.28 4.27
C LEU A 41 13.77 -3.28 5.35
N HIS A 42 13.94 -4.11 6.39
CA HIS A 42 12.97 -4.22 7.49
C HIS A 42 12.62 -2.89 8.14
N LYS A 43 13.61 -1.98 8.26
CA LYS A 43 13.43 -0.64 8.83
C LYS A 43 12.38 0.20 8.08
N TYR A 44 12.29 0.05 6.76
CA TYR A 44 11.38 0.83 5.92
C TYR A 44 10.10 0.07 5.58
N ARG A 45 10.12 -1.26 5.63
CA ARG A 45 8.95 -2.11 5.35
C ARG A 45 7.93 -2.13 6.49
N ASN A 46 8.41 -2.15 7.74
CA ASN A 46 7.55 -2.33 8.92
C ASN A 46 7.30 -0.99 9.63
N VAL A 47 6.95 0.05 8.88
CA VAL A 47 6.65 1.38 9.44
C VAL A 47 5.15 1.53 9.57
N THR A 48 4.67 1.73 10.81
CA THR A 48 3.30 2.16 11.08
C THR A 48 3.23 3.67 10.90
N VAL A 49 2.53 4.12 9.87
CA VAL A 49 2.29 5.55 9.62
C VAL A 49 1.05 5.96 10.37
N GLU A 50 1.23 6.68 11.47
CA GLU A 50 0.13 7.39 12.13
C GLU A 50 0.00 8.77 11.47
N ALA A 51 -1.20 9.06 10.96
CA ALA A 51 -1.48 10.40 10.46
C ALA A 51 -1.55 11.36 11.64
N THR A 52 -0.83 12.47 11.55
CA THR A 52 -0.96 13.61 12.46
C THR A 52 -2.41 14.11 12.43
N GLU A 53 -2.93 14.55 13.57
CA GLU A 53 -4.31 15.02 13.72
C GLU A 53 -4.70 16.10 12.69
N GLU A 54 -3.73 16.95 12.31
CA GLU A 54 -3.88 17.97 11.26
C GLU A 54 -4.16 17.36 9.87
N ALA A 55 -3.46 16.29 9.48
CA ALA A 55 -3.64 15.64 8.18
C ALA A 55 -4.94 14.80 8.11
N LYS A 56 -5.44 14.30 9.25
CA LYS A 56 -6.75 13.65 9.33
C LYS A 56 -7.88 14.66 9.18
N ALA A 57 -7.73 15.85 9.77
CA ALA A 57 -8.69 16.94 9.69
C ALA A 57 -8.80 17.52 8.28
N GLU A 58 -7.68 17.66 7.55
CA GLU A 58 -7.71 18.10 6.15
C GLU A 58 -8.38 17.09 5.20
N ARG A 59 -8.21 15.79 5.47
CA ARG A 59 -8.79 14.72 4.65
C ARG A 59 -10.28 14.48 4.94
N TYR A 60 -10.74 14.82 6.14
CA TYR A 60 -12.14 14.77 6.54
C TYR A 60 -12.52 16.05 7.32
N PRO A 61 -12.73 17.19 6.62
CA PRO A 61 -12.99 18.47 7.27
C PRO A 61 -14.27 18.50 8.12
N ASN A 62 -15.16 17.51 7.96
CA ASN A 62 -16.48 17.50 8.60
C ASN A 62 -16.59 16.49 9.77
N ARG A 63 -15.49 16.10 10.41
CA ARG A 63 -15.53 15.35 11.68
C ARG A 63 -15.22 16.25 12.87
N ILE A 64 -16.08 17.23 13.08
CA ILE A 64 -16.01 18.16 14.20
C ILE A 64 -16.80 17.54 15.38
N PHE A 65 -16.12 16.74 16.21
CA PHE A 65 -16.53 16.33 17.58
C PHE A 65 -17.84 15.53 17.76
N THR A 66 -18.02 14.39 17.09
CA THR A 66 -18.95 13.36 17.60
C THR A 66 -18.24 12.48 18.62
N ASP A 67 -18.55 12.71 19.90
CA ASP A 67 -18.35 11.76 20.99
C ASP A 67 -19.00 10.42 20.63
N ASP A 68 -18.41 9.30 21.07
CA ASP A 68 -18.67 7.92 20.64
C ASP A 68 -20.07 7.38 21.05
N SER A 69 -21.00 8.27 21.43
CA SER A 69 -22.26 7.96 22.11
C SER A 69 -23.54 8.18 21.29
N VAL A 70 -23.47 8.65 20.04
CA VAL A 70 -24.68 9.01 19.26
C VAL A 70 -24.79 8.26 17.93
N PHE A 71 -25.00 6.94 18.00
CA PHE A 71 -25.60 6.21 16.89
C PHE A 71 -27.13 6.24 17.02
N SER A 72 -27.76 7.24 16.38
CA SER A 72 -29.21 7.30 16.17
C SER A 72 -29.47 7.22 14.66
N GLU A 73 -30.10 6.13 14.19
CA GLU A 73 -30.48 5.94 12.77
C GLU A 73 -31.44 7.02 12.25
N SER A 74 -32.07 7.80 13.13
CA SER A 74 -33.01 8.87 12.78
C SER A 74 -32.35 10.22 12.44
N ASP A 75 -31.04 10.38 12.65
CA ASP A 75 -30.37 11.67 12.41
C ASP A 75 -29.74 11.73 11.01
N LEU A 76 -30.56 12.09 10.03
CA LEU A 76 -30.12 12.33 8.65
C LEU A 76 -29.56 13.75 8.43
N SER A 77 -29.24 14.49 9.49
CA SER A 77 -28.57 15.81 9.37
C SER A 77 -27.15 15.71 8.79
N PHE A 78 -26.61 14.50 8.61
CA PHE A 78 -25.32 14.20 7.98
C PHE A 78 -25.28 14.47 6.46
N VAL A 79 -26.42 14.47 5.77
CA VAL A 79 -26.49 14.83 4.34
C VAL A 79 -26.79 16.33 4.21
N ASP A 80 -25.75 17.10 3.91
CA ASP A 80 -25.90 18.50 3.52
C ASP A 80 -26.54 18.59 2.12
N PHE A 81 -27.87 18.64 2.09
CA PHE A 81 -28.65 18.80 0.87
C PHE A 81 -28.42 20.17 0.22
N ASP A 82 -28.01 21.18 0.98
CA ASP A 82 -27.75 22.54 0.46
C ASP A 82 -26.42 22.63 -0.30
N SER A 83 -25.50 21.67 -0.10
CA SER A 83 -24.33 21.50 -0.97
C SER A 83 -24.66 20.91 -2.34
N PHE A 84 -25.85 20.31 -2.54
CA PHE A 84 -26.34 19.92 -3.86
C PHE A 84 -27.04 21.13 -4.50
N SER A 85 -26.26 22.13 -4.93
CA SER A 85 -26.79 23.19 -5.77
C SER A 85 -27.30 22.60 -7.08
N SER A 86 -28.52 22.94 -7.47
CA SER A 86 -29.14 22.56 -8.75
C SER A 86 -28.35 22.99 -9.99
N ASP A 87 -27.33 23.84 -9.81
CA ASP A 87 -26.51 24.39 -10.87
C ASP A 87 -25.41 23.42 -11.37
N ASP A 88 -25.11 22.34 -10.65
CA ASP A 88 -24.06 21.37 -11.04
C ASP A 88 -24.58 20.23 -11.95
N PHE A 89 -25.86 20.26 -12.34
CA PHE A 89 -26.38 19.37 -13.39
C PHE A 89 -26.04 19.91 -14.78
N THR A 90 -24.82 19.66 -15.24
CA THR A 90 -24.52 19.66 -16.68
C THR A 90 -24.72 18.23 -17.19
N PRO A 91 -25.80 17.91 -17.92
CA PRO A 91 -25.91 16.62 -18.57
C PRO A 91 -24.82 16.56 -19.64
N GLY A 92 -23.70 15.90 -19.30
CA GLY A 92 -22.57 15.73 -20.20
C GLY A 92 -23.04 15.10 -21.50
N THR A 93 -22.85 15.81 -22.61
CA THR A 93 -22.92 15.20 -23.95
C THR A 93 -21.72 14.28 -24.09
N TYR A 94 -21.94 12.99 -23.92
CA TYR A 94 -20.96 11.96 -24.28
C TYR A 94 -20.88 11.91 -25.81
N ASN A 95 -19.74 12.32 -26.38
CA ASN A 95 -19.30 11.95 -27.74
C ASN A 95 -18.26 10.84 -27.62
#